data_AF-A0A924LHG1-F1
#
_entry.id   AF-A0A924LHG1-F1
#
_cell.length_a   1.000
_cell.length_b   1.000
_cell.length_c   1.000
_cell.angle_alpha   90.00
_cell.angle_beta   90.00
_cell.angle_gamma   90.00
#
_symmetry.space_group_name_H-M   'P 1'
#
loop_
_entity.id
_entity.type
_entity.pdbx_description
1 polymer ?
#
loop_
_entity_poly.entity_id
_entity_poly.type
_entity_poly.pdbx_seq_one_letter_code
_entity_poly.pdbx_strand_id
1 'polypeptide(L)'
;MDGYPAPNGTVPAGTVAIRLRFNSRIDIARSRLTLVVPGHDDQRLQIRPGPTPDLMEADTIMAAGGMQLHWQVLAIDGHITRGVIAFTGIAR
;
A
#
# COMPACT_ATOMS: atom_id res chain seq x y z
N MET A 1 -9.68 8.34 -1.28
CA MET A 1 -8.85 7.13 -1.42
C MET A 1 -9.62 5.96 -0.88
N ASP A 2 -9.72 4.92 -1.68
CA ASP A 2 -10.12 3.57 -1.32
C ASP A 2 -8.96 2.62 -1.63
N GLY A 3 -8.94 1.45 -1.00
CA GLY A 3 -7.86 0.51 -1.24
C GLY A 3 -8.03 -0.82 -0.54
N TYR A 4 -7.21 -1.76 -0.98
CA TYR A 4 -7.04 -3.07 -0.38
C TYR A 4 -5.54 -3.27 -0.05
N PRO A 5 -5.19 -3.72 1.18
CA PRO A 5 -6.06 -4.03 2.31
C PRO A 5 -6.88 -2.83 2.79
N ALA A 6 -8.09 -3.09 3.31
CA ALA A 6 -8.92 -2.05 3.90
C ALA A 6 -8.34 -1.65 5.29
N PRO A 7 -8.53 -0.40 5.74
CA PRO A 7 -8.17 0.01 7.10
C PRO A 7 -8.80 -0.89 8.15
N ASN A 8 -7.98 -1.36 9.09
CA ASN A 8 -8.30 -2.35 10.13
C ASN A 8 -8.84 -3.69 9.58
N GLY A 9 -8.64 -3.95 8.29
CA GLY A 9 -9.05 -5.19 7.64
C GLY A 9 -8.14 -6.37 7.97
N THR A 10 -8.58 -7.55 7.60
CA THR A 10 -7.79 -8.78 7.67
C THR A 10 -7.43 -9.28 6.28
N VAL A 11 -6.22 -9.85 6.16
CA VAL A 11 -5.76 -10.51 4.92
C VAL A 11 -5.17 -11.88 5.24
N PRO A 12 -5.38 -12.89 4.37
CA PRO A 12 -4.77 -14.19 4.58
C PRO A 12 -3.24 -14.10 4.44
N ALA A 13 -2.53 -14.91 5.22
CA ALA A 13 -1.10 -15.10 5.04
C ALA A 13 -0.76 -15.63 3.63
N GLY A 14 0.40 -15.24 3.12
CA GLY A 14 0.90 -15.53 1.77
C GLY A 14 0.95 -14.29 0.87
N THR A 15 0.95 -14.49 -0.45
CA THR A 15 1.00 -13.38 -1.41
C THR A 15 -0.30 -12.59 -1.39
N VAL A 16 -0.20 -11.29 -1.12
CA VAL A 16 -1.32 -10.35 -1.12
C VAL A 16 -1.04 -9.23 -2.10
N ALA A 17 -1.99 -9.03 -3.00
CA ALA A 17 -2.00 -7.87 -3.90
C ALA A 17 -2.46 -6.63 -3.10
N ILE A 18 -1.73 -5.54 -3.23
CA ILE A 18 -2.10 -4.23 -2.69
C ILE A 18 -2.59 -3.37 -3.85
N ARG A 19 -3.72 -2.69 -3.64
CA ARG A 19 -4.32 -1.77 -4.61
C ARG A 19 -4.77 -0.51 -3.89
N LEU A 20 -4.20 0.63 -4.23
CA LEU A 20 -4.57 1.93 -3.67
C LEU A 20 -5.05 2.85 -4.79
N ARG A 21 -6.30 3.31 -4.69
CA ARG A 21 -6.91 4.24 -5.64
C ARG A 21 -6.98 5.64 -5.05
N PHE A 22 -6.50 6.61 -5.82
CA PHE A 22 -6.42 8.01 -5.42
C PHE A 22 -7.52 8.83 -6.12
N ASN A 23 -7.80 10.02 -5.58
CA ASN A 23 -8.83 10.90 -6.16
C ASN A 23 -8.31 11.67 -7.40
N SER A 24 -7.07 11.44 -7.81
CA SER A 24 -6.39 12.17 -8.88
C SER A 24 -5.31 11.29 -9.52
N ARG A 25 -4.86 11.66 -10.71
CA ARG A 25 -3.75 10.99 -11.39
C ARG A 25 -2.45 11.16 -10.59
N ILE A 26 -1.61 10.14 -10.59
CA ILE A 26 -0.39 10.08 -9.77
C ILE A 26 0.86 9.86 -10.62
N ASP A 27 1.98 10.41 -10.15
CA ASP A 27 3.31 10.05 -10.65
C ASP A 27 3.81 8.82 -9.88
N ILE A 28 3.71 7.63 -10.51
CA ILE A 28 4.16 6.37 -9.90
C ILE A 28 5.66 6.41 -9.57
N ALA A 29 6.50 6.97 -10.44
CA ALA A 29 7.95 6.95 -10.26
C ALA A 29 8.41 7.79 -9.05
N ARG A 30 7.61 8.81 -8.68
CA ARG A 30 7.86 9.67 -7.51
C ARG A 30 7.00 9.33 -6.29
N SER A 31 6.18 8.30 -6.39
CA SER A 31 5.38 7.79 -5.27
C SER A 31 6.12 6.67 -4.52
N ARG A 32 5.66 6.35 -3.32
CA ARG A 32 6.28 5.31 -2.46
C ARG A 32 5.23 4.56 -1.66
N LEU A 33 5.47 3.27 -1.50
CA LEU A 33 4.75 2.39 -0.59
C LEU A 33 5.76 1.61 0.27
N THR A 34 5.53 1.59 1.58
CA THR A 34 6.38 0.91 2.56
C THR A 34 5.51 0.06 3.47
N LEU A 35 5.87 -1.21 3.63
CA LEU A 35 5.28 -2.09 4.62
C LEU A 35 6.09 -1.99 5.91
N VAL A 36 5.41 -1.73 7.00
CA VAL A 36 5.98 -1.67 8.35
C VAL A 36 5.43 -2.84 9.14
N VAL A 37 6.33 -3.68 9.67
CA VAL A 37 6.01 -4.84 10.49
C VAL A 37 6.68 -4.65 11.86
N PRO A 38 5.93 -4.68 12.97
CA PRO A 38 6.49 -4.46 14.30
C PRO A 38 7.66 -5.41 14.60
N GLY A 39 8.83 -4.86 14.95
CA GLY A 39 10.02 -5.65 15.26
C GLY A 39 10.85 -6.10 14.04
N HIS A 40 10.50 -5.65 12.84
CA HIS A 40 11.25 -5.90 11.61
C HIS A 40 11.61 -4.58 10.92
N ASP A 41 12.56 -4.65 9.98
CA ASP A 41 12.91 -3.52 9.14
C ASP A 41 11.77 -3.15 8.19
N ASP A 42 11.62 -1.84 7.95
CA ASP A 42 10.69 -1.29 6.98
C ASP A 42 10.99 -1.81 5.56
N GLN A 43 10.00 -2.43 4.92
CA GLN A 43 10.13 -2.96 3.57
C GLN A 43 9.54 -2.00 2.54
N ARG A 44 10.39 -1.38 1.71
CA ARG A 44 9.91 -0.63 0.54
C ARG A 44 9.36 -1.60 -0.50
N LEU A 45 8.10 -1.42 -0.88
CA LEU A 45 7.45 -2.26 -1.88
C LEU A 45 7.73 -1.75 -3.29
N GLN A 46 7.87 -2.67 -4.24
CA GLN A 46 7.93 -2.34 -5.66
C GLN A 46 6.50 -2.00 -6.13
N ILE A 47 6.27 -0.71 -6.37
CA ILE A 47 5.00 -0.20 -6.89
C ILE A 47 4.98 -0.24 -8.42
N ARG A 48 3.79 -0.42 -8.98
CA ARG A 48 3.52 -0.49 -10.41
C ARG A 48 2.25 0.31 -10.74
N PRO A 49 2.13 0.85 -11.97
CA PRO A 49 0.88 1.46 -12.41
C PRO A 49 -0.23 0.41 -12.51
N GLY A 50 -1.45 0.78 -12.12
CA GLY A 50 -2.65 0.01 -12.40
C GLY A 50 -3.27 0.32 -13.78
N PRO A 51 -4.46 -0.22 -14.10
CA PRO A 51 -5.17 0.03 -15.35
C PRO A 51 -5.65 1.49 -15.52
N THR A 52 -5.68 2.28 -14.44
CA THR A 52 -6.07 3.69 -14.47
C THR A 52 -4.95 4.56 -13.86
N PRO A 53 -4.82 5.82 -14.31
CA PRO A 53 -3.71 6.69 -13.89
C PRO A 53 -3.77 7.16 -12.43
N ASP A 54 -4.85 6.84 -11.73
CA ASP A 54 -5.10 7.07 -10.30
C ASP A 54 -4.91 5.80 -9.45
N LEU A 55 -4.45 4.68 -10.03
CA LEU A 55 -4.27 3.42 -9.32
C LEU A 55 -2.78 3.04 -9.18
N MET A 56 -2.39 2.73 -7.95
CA MET A 56 -1.12 2.11 -7.60
C MET A 56 -1.34 0.65 -7.21
N GLU A 57 -0.52 -0.24 -7.75
CA GLU A 57 -0.50 -1.66 -7.37
C GLU A 57 0.88 -2.07 -6.83
N ALA A 58 0.89 -3.04 -5.92
CA ALA A 58 2.10 -3.72 -5.44
C ALA A 58 1.74 -5.14 -5.00
N ASP A 59 2.73 -6.00 -4.81
CA ASP A 59 2.54 -7.29 -4.14
C ASP A 59 3.47 -7.38 -2.94
N THR A 60 3.04 -8.14 -1.94
CA THR A 60 3.86 -8.43 -0.77
C THR A 60 3.51 -9.80 -0.19
N ILE A 61 4.44 -10.37 0.58
CA ILE A 61 4.23 -11.59 1.34
C ILE A 61 3.77 -11.20 2.75
N MET A 62 2.58 -11.65 3.13
CA MET A 62 1.99 -11.39 4.43
C MET A 62 2.23 -12.55 5.38
N ALA A 63 2.79 -12.23 6.54
CA ALA A 63 2.80 -13.07 7.72
C ALA A 63 1.59 -12.77 8.61
N ALA A 64 1.33 -13.62 9.61
CA ALA A 64 0.35 -13.32 10.63
C ALA A 64 0.82 -12.15 11.51
N GLY A 65 -0.11 -11.30 11.95
CA GLY A 65 0.16 -10.18 12.85
C GLY A 65 -0.28 -8.82 12.32
N GLY A 66 -0.19 -7.80 13.19
CA GLY A 66 -0.54 -6.42 12.85
C GLY A 66 0.54 -5.77 11.99
N MET A 67 0.14 -5.04 10.96
CA MET A 67 1.00 -4.41 9.97
C MET A 67 0.48 -3.02 9.61
N GLN A 68 1.35 -2.20 9.04
CA GLN A 68 0.98 -0.90 8.49
C GLN A 68 1.53 -0.72 7.08
N LEU A 69 0.70 -0.19 6.17
CA LEU A 69 1.12 0.31 4.87
C LEU A 69 1.24 1.82 4.93
N HIS A 70 2.46 2.32 4.83
CA HIS A 70 2.78 3.74 4.76
C HIS A 70 2.90 4.14 3.30
N TRP A 71 2.05 5.06 2.86
CA TRP A 71 2.03 5.54 1.47
C TRP A 71 2.35 7.03 1.39
N GLN A 72 3.05 7.40 0.32
CA GLN A 72 3.26 8.77 -0.10
C GLN A 72 3.02 8.83 -1.60
N VAL A 73 2.19 9.77 -2.04
CA VAL A 73 1.84 9.94 -3.45
C VAL A 73 2.07 11.36 -3.89
N LEU A 74 2.73 11.50 -5.04
CA LEU A 74 2.79 12.75 -5.80
C LEU A 74 1.66 12.74 -6.82
N ALA A 75 0.69 13.64 -6.67
CA ALA A 75 -0.29 13.91 -7.69
C ALA A 75 0.36 14.68 -8.86
N ILE A 76 -0.18 14.52 -10.07
CA ILE A 76 0.36 15.18 -11.28
C ILE A 76 0.29 16.72 -11.20
N ASP A 77 -0.57 17.26 -10.34
CA ASP A 77 -0.67 18.70 -10.05
C ASP A 77 0.45 19.22 -9.12
N GLY A 78 1.34 18.35 -8.65
CA GLY A 78 2.49 18.67 -7.82
C GLY A 78 2.28 18.49 -6.32
N HIS A 79 1.07 18.15 -5.85
CA HIS A 79 0.82 17.95 -4.43
C HIS A 79 1.31 16.58 -3.95
N ILE A 80 1.97 16.57 -2.79
CA ILE A 80 2.32 15.33 -2.09
C ILE A 80 1.30 15.08 -0.98
N THR A 81 0.67 13.90 -0.99
CA THR A 81 -0.20 13.41 0.08
C THR A 81 0.38 12.13 0.69
N ARG A 82 0.04 11.87 1.96
CA ARG A 82 0.57 10.75 2.74
C ARG A 82 -0.50 10.16 3.63
N GLY A 83 -0.31 8.90 4.02
CA GLY A 83 -1.14 8.26 5.03
C GLY A 83 -0.67 6.87 5.39
N VAL A 84 -1.41 6.27 6.32
CA VAL A 84 -1.15 4.95 6.87
C VAL A 84 -2.42 4.11 6.81
N ILE A 85 -2.28 2.85 6.42
CA ILE A 85 -3.34 1.85 6.48
C ILE A 85 -2.87 0.75 7.43
N ALA A 86 -3.48 0.65 8.61
CA ALA A 86 -3.26 -0.47 9.52
C ALA A 86 -4.15 -1.65 9.10
N PHE A 87 -3.63 -2.87 9.18
CA PHE A 87 -4.38 -4.11 8.87
C PHE A 87 -3.70 -5.30 9.54
N THR A 88 -4.35 -6.47 9.54
CA THR A 88 -3.86 -7.67 10.22
C THR A 88 -3.76 -8.84 9.26
N GLY A 89 -2.58 -9.46 9.18
CA GLY A 89 -2.44 -10.77 8.55
C GLY A 89 -2.97 -11.87 9.46
N ILE A 90 -3.78 -12.79 8.92
CA ILE A 90 -4.26 -13.97 9.65
C ILE A 90 -3.57 -15.23 9.12
N ALA A 91 -3.23 -16.14 10.03
CA ALA A 91 -2.74 -17.47 9.65
C ALA A 91 -3.79 -18.21 8.80
N ARG A 92 -3.32 -19.05 7.89
CA ARG A 92 -4.19 -19.95 7.11
C ARG A 92 -4.66 -21.11 7.96
#